data_AF-A0A8S9QK78-F1
#
_entry.id   AF-A0A8S9QK78-F1
#
_cell.length_a   1.000
_cell.length_b   1.000
_cell.length_c   1.000
_cell.angle_alpha   90.00
_cell.angle_beta   90.00
_cell.angle_gamma   90.00
#
_symmetry.space_group_name_H-M   'P 1'
#
loop_
_entity.id
_entity.type
_entity.pdbx_description
1 polymer ?
#
loop_
_entity_poly.entity_id
_entity_poly.type
_entity_poly.pdbx_seq_one_letter_code
_entity_poly.pdbx_strand_id
1 'polypeptide(L)' 'MAPIAVGDVVPKGSISFFDENDQLQTVSVHSLAAGKKVILFGVPGAFTPTCRNI' A
#
# COMPACT_ATOMS: atom_id res chain seq x y z
N MET A 1 -15.59 10.51 -1.11
CA MET A 1 -14.41 10.44 -2.00
C MET A 1 -14.81 9.60 -3.20
N ALA A 2 -14.56 10.03 -4.43
CA ALA A 2 -14.76 9.20 -5.61
C ALA A 2 -13.61 8.17 -5.75
N PRO A 3 -13.80 7.07 -6.49
CA PRO A 3 -12.69 6.17 -6.85
C PRO A 3 -11.57 6.93 -7.55
N ILE A 4 -10.32 6.55 -7.30
CA ILE A 4 -9.16 7.13 -7.98
C ILE A 4 -9.20 6.79 -9.48
N ALA A 5 -8.92 7.76 -10.34
CA ALA A 5 -8.90 7.60 -11.79
C ALA A 5 -7.47 7.67 -12.35
N VAL A 6 -7.31 7.26 -13.61
CA VAL A 6 -6.04 7.38 -14.33
C VAL A 6 -5.70 8.86 -14.50
N GLY A 7 -4.51 9.26 -14.04
CA GLY A 7 -4.03 10.64 -14.06
C GLY A 7 -4.15 11.35 -12.71
N ASP A 8 -4.90 10.79 -11.76
CA ASP A 8 -4.98 11.34 -10.41
C ASP A 8 -3.68 11.10 -9.62
N VAL A 9 -3.35 12.07 -8.78
CA VAL A 9 -2.24 11.93 -7.83
C VAL A 9 -2.71 11.08 -6.65
N VAL A 10 -1.91 10.07 -6.29
CA VAL A 10 -2.17 9.22 -5.13
C VAL A 10 -2.30 10.08 -3.86
N PRO A 11 -3.37 9.92 -3.06
CA PRO A 11 -3.59 10.74 -1.86
C PRO A 11 -2.53 10.47 -0.79
N LYS A 12 -2.26 11.48 0.04
CA LYS A 12 -1.35 11.34 1.19
C LYS A 12 -1.96 10.37 2.21
N GLY A 13 -1.20 9.34 2.55
CA GLY A 13 -1.56 8.35 3.56
C GLY A 13 -0.31 7.71 4.16
N SER A 14 -0.45 7.22 5.38
CA SER A 14 0.56 6.42 6.08
C SER A 14 0.16 4.95 6.10
N ILE A 15 1.13 4.07 5.88
CA ILE A 15 1.00 2.62 6.01
C ILE A 15 1.91 2.20 7.15
N SER A 16 1.40 1.35 8.04
CA SER A 16 2.19 0.74 9.10
C SER A 16 2.44 -0.73 8.79
N PHE A 17 3.67 -1.17 8.96
CA PHE A 17 4.10 -2.56 8.75
C PHE A 17 5.18 -2.94 9.76
N PHE A 18 5.32 -4.22 10.05
CA PHE A 18 6.42 -4.73 10.87
C PHE A 18 7.61 -5.07 9.98
N ASP A 19 8.80 -4.65 10.38
CA ASP A 19 10.06 -4.99 9.69
C ASP A 19 10.64 -6.35 10.15
N GLU A 20 11.79 -6.72 9.62
CA GLU A 20 12.49 -7.97 9.94
C GLU A 20 12.91 -8.07 11.41
N ASN A 21 12.95 -6.96 12.15
CA ASN A 21 13.29 -6.90 13.57
C ASN A 21 12.04 -6.81 14.47
N ASP A 22 10.85 -7.11 13.92
CA ASP A 22 9.57 -7.00 14.64
C ASP A 22 9.26 -5.57 15.13
N GLN A 23 9.85 -4.55 14.48
CA GLN A 23 9.59 -3.15 14.82
C GLN A 23 8.48 -2.59 13.94
N LEU A 24 7.54 -1.88 14.59
CA LEU A 24 6.46 -1.19 13.90
C LEU A 24 7.00 0.03 13.17
N GLN A 25 7.06 -0.06 11.84
CA GLN A 25 7.41 1.04 10.97
C GLN A 25 6.13 1.72 10.49
N THR A 26 6.10 3.05 10.53
CA THR A 26 5.01 3.85 9.93
C THR A 26 5.61 4.74 8.86
N VAL A 27 5.26 4.47 7.61
CA VAL A 27 5.83 5.15 6.44
C VAL A 27 4.73 5.80 5.61
N SER A 28 5.06 6.87 4.89
CA SER A 28 4.12 7.47 3.94
C SER A 28 4.17 6.76 2.59
N VAL A 29 3.01 6.61 1.94
CA VAL A 29 2.90 6.04 0.58
C VAL A 29 3.77 6.83 -0.41
N HIS A 30 3.84 8.15 -0.23
CA HIS A 30 4.66 9.03 -1.06
C HIS A 30 6.15 8.75 -0.89
N SER A 31 6.62 8.50 0.34
CA SER A 31 8.03 8.15 0.57
C SER A 31 8.41 6.81 -0.06
N LEU A 32 7.47 5.85 -0.12
CA LEU A 32 7.69 4.56 -0.77
C LEU A 32 7.69 4.65 -2.30
N ALA A 33 6.84 5.50 -2.87
CA ALA A 33 6.67 5.64 -4.31
C ALA A 33 7.52 6.76 -4.96
N ALA A 34 8.13 7.65 -4.17
CA ALA A 34 8.91 8.77 -4.67
C ALA A 34 10.06 8.31 -5.56
N GLY A 35 10.12 8.84 -6.79
CA GLY A 35 11.20 8.56 -7.75
C GLY A 35 11.22 7.13 -8.30
N LYS A 36 10.18 6.32 -8.04
CA LYS A 36 10.10 4.92 -8.47
C LYS A 36 8.79 4.65 -9.20
N LYS A 37 8.83 3.69 -10.12
CA LYS A 37 7.61 3.12 -10.69
C LYS A 37 7.15 1.98 -9.78
N VAL A 38 5.97 2.13 -9.17
CA VAL A 38 5.45 1.21 -8.14
C VAL A 38 4.07 0.70 -8.56
N ILE A 39 3.76 -0.53 -8.15
CA ILE A 39 2.42 -1.13 -8.26
C ILE A 39 1.87 -1.27 -6.84
N LEU A 40 0.67 -0.73 -6.60
CA LEU A 40 -0.07 -0.88 -5.35
C LEU A 40 -1.37 -1.62 -5.64
N PHE A 41 -1.58 -2.76 -4.98
CA PHE A 41 -2.80 -3.55 -5.10
C PHE A 41 -3.43 -3.72 -3.71
N GLY A 42 -4.74 -3.51 -3.62
CA GLY A 42 -5.51 -3.73 -2.40
C GLY A 42 -6.22 -5.08 -2.44
N VAL A 43 -6.11 -5.86 -1.37
CA VAL A 43 -6.89 -7.07 -1.17
C VAL A 43 -8.02 -6.82 -0.17
N PRO A 44 -9.18 -7.50 -0.28
CA PRO A 44 -10.28 -7.35 0.68
C PRO A 44 -9.91 -7.69 2.13
N GLY A 45 -8.98 -8.64 2.33
CA GLY A 45 -8.52 -9.02 3.65
C GLY A 45 -7.42 -10.07 3.60
N ALA A 46 -6.55 -10.04 4.61
CA ALA A 46 -5.53 -11.06 4.81
C ALA A 46 -6.18 -12.45 4.99
N PHE A 47 -5.51 -13.49 4.48
CA PHE A 47 -5.91 -14.90 4.61
C PHE A 47 -7.24 -15.32 3.93
N THR A 48 -7.91 -14.42 3.21
CA THR A 48 -9.12 -14.79 2.46
C THR A 48 -8.79 -15.77 1.30
N PRO A 49 -9.70 -16.70 0.94
CA PRO A 49 -9.40 -17.77 -0.02
C PRO A 49 -8.88 -17.30 -1.38
N THR A 50 -9.37 -16.16 -1.85
CA THR A 50 -8.96 -15.57 -3.13
C THR A 50 -7.60 -14.87 -3.03
N CYS A 51 -7.22 -14.36 -1.86
CA CYS A 51 -6.02 -13.53 -1.70
C CYS A 51 -4.77 -14.31 -1.29
N ARG A 52 -4.92 -15.56 -0.85
CA ARG A 52 -3.78 -16.40 -0.42
C ARG A 52 -3.16 -17.25 -1.54
N ASN A 53 -3.83 -17.33 -2.69
CA ASN A 53 -3.43 -18.18 -3.82
C ASN A 53 -2.81 -17.37 -4.98
N ILE A 54 -2.40 -16.12 -4.72
CA ILE A 54 -1.60 -15.31 -5.67
C ILE A 54 -0.11 -15.58 -5.44
#